data_AF-A0A0F7SAY4-F1
#
_entry.id   AF-A0A0F7SAY4-F1
#
_cell.length_a   1.000
_cell.length_b   1.000
_cell.length_c   1.000
_cell.angle_alpha   90.00
_cell.angle_beta   90.00
_cell.angle_gamma   90.00
#
_symmetry.space_group_name_H-M   'P 1'
#
loop_
_entity.id
_entity.type
_entity.pdbx_description
1 polymer ?
#
loop_
_entity_poly.entity_id
_entity_poly.type
_entity_poly.pdbx_seq_one_letter_code
_entity_poly.pdbx_strand_id
1 'polypeptide(L)'
;MHDGIMVGIGTVLNDNPQLNARLLSSPPTVSQLPRPIVLDSRLRMPLDCKLIRNHAAGTGRRPLVLTSSTASSDRRAQLEEAGVEVVQLPDNAQTDSFDWTTLLQQIRHTGVQRLMVEGGAAVIDSLMQQPRLIDALIVTIAPVVVGADGFGFTAKLPDASKADASTAWAVSSRAAFGKDEVVAWEKR
;
A
#
# COMPACT_ATOMS: atom_id res chain seq x y z
N MET A 1 7.98 0.70 -12.99
CA MET A 1 7.96 1.21 -11.60
C MET A 1 6.64 1.88 -11.34
N HIS A 2 5.99 1.63 -10.21
CA HIS A 2 4.76 2.31 -9.80
C HIS A 2 5.04 3.77 -9.38
N ASP A 3 4.04 4.63 -9.46
CA ASP A 3 4.18 6.06 -9.13
C ASP A 3 3.99 6.30 -7.62
N GLY A 4 3.32 5.37 -6.94
CA GLY A 4 3.12 5.37 -5.48
C GLY A 4 3.15 3.96 -4.90
N ILE A 5 3.49 3.88 -3.61
CA ILE A 5 3.43 2.65 -2.81
C ILE A 5 2.59 2.96 -1.56
N MET A 6 1.56 2.15 -1.33
CA MET A 6 0.69 2.27 -0.17
C MET A 6 0.91 1.16 0.84
N VAL A 7 0.89 1.57 2.11
CA VAL A 7 0.80 0.67 3.25
C VAL A 7 -0.22 1.19 4.27
N GLY A 8 -0.75 0.29 5.09
CA GLY A 8 -1.44 0.69 6.32
C GLY A 8 -0.46 1.20 7.39
N ILE A 9 -0.93 2.07 8.27
CA ILE A 9 -0.15 2.61 9.40
C ILE A 9 0.52 1.55 10.28
N GLY A 10 -0.10 0.38 10.46
CA GLY A 10 0.51 -0.72 11.22
C GLY A 10 1.89 -1.13 10.68
N THR A 11 2.05 -1.16 9.36
CA THR A 11 3.33 -1.43 8.70
C THR A 11 4.37 -0.36 9.02
N VAL A 12 3.96 0.91 9.05
CA VAL A 12 4.88 2.02 9.39
C VAL A 12 5.33 1.93 10.83
N LEU A 13 4.41 1.61 11.75
CA LEU A 13 4.69 1.49 13.18
C LEU A 13 5.62 0.31 13.48
N ASN A 14 5.41 -0.84 12.81
CA ASN A 14 6.17 -2.06 13.09
C ASN A 14 7.52 -2.08 12.39
N ASP A 15 7.58 -1.64 11.12
CA ASP A 15 8.75 -1.87 10.27
C ASP A 15 9.56 -0.61 9.97
N ASN A 16 8.95 0.57 10.17
CA ASN A 16 9.51 1.87 9.79
C ASN A 16 10.16 1.83 8.38
N PRO A 17 9.37 1.54 7.33
CA PRO A 17 9.88 1.28 5.99
C PRO A 17 10.33 2.57 5.29
N GLN A 18 11.06 2.43 4.17
CA GLN A 18 11.45 3.58 3.33
C GLN A 18 10.56 3.75 2.09
N LEU A 19 9.89 2.68 1.64
CA LEU A 19 9.00 2.65 0.46
C LEU A 19 9.62 3.30 -0.80
N ASN A 20 10.86 2.94 -1.14
CA ASN A 20 11.64 3.48 -2.25
C ASN A 20 12.25 2.37 -3.12
N ALA A 21 12.53 2.67 -4.39
CA ALA A 21 13.20 1.76 -5.32
C ALA A 21 14.73 1.89 -5.20
N ARG A 22 15.43 0.78 -4.91
CA ARG A 22 16.89 0.78 -4.64
C ARG A 22 17.72 -0.10 -5.56
N LEU A 23 17.12 -1.12 -6.17
CA LEU A 23 17.81 -2.16 -6.91
C LEU A 23 17.73 -1.96 -8.44
N LEU A 24 17.68 -0.70 -8.87
CA LEU A 24 17.67 -0.38 -10.29
C LEU A 24 19.10 -0.27 -10.81
N SER A 25 19.32 -0.66 -12.06
CA SER A 25 20.61 -0.56 -12.76
C SER A 25 21.16 0.86 -12.80
N SER A 26 20.28 1.87 -12.75
CA SER A 26 20.62 3.28 -12.57
C SER A 26 19.79 3.86 -11.42
N PRO A 27 20.39 4.61 -10.48
CA PRO A 27 19.65 5.23 -9.39
C PRO A 27 18.60 6.21 -9.93
N PRO A 28 17.32 6.06 -9.58
CA PRO A 28 16.28 6.99 -10.01
C PRO A 28 16.47 8.35 -9.34
N THR A 29 16.08 9.42 -10.03
CA THR A 29 15.93 10.73 -9.36
C THR A 29 14.82 10.66 -8.32
N VAL A 30 14.82 11.60 -7.36
CA VAL A 30 13.76 11.68 -6.34
C VAL A 30 12.37 11.79 -6.96
N SER A 31 12.23 12.50 -8.08
CA SER A 31 10.94 12.62 -8.79
C SER A 31 10.48 11.31 -9.44
N GLN A 32 11.40 10.41 -9.76
CA GLN A 32 11.11 9.09 -10.33
C GLN A 32 10.84 8.02 -9.27
N LEU A 33 11.16 8.28 -7.99
CA LEU A 33 10.82 7.36 -6.91
C LEU A 33 9.30 7.25 -6.74
N PRO A 34 8.79 6.12 -6.24
CA PRO A 34 7.40 6.03 -5.84
C PRO A 34 7.13 6.98 -4.67
N ARG A 35 5.94 7.59 -4.67
CA ARG A 35 5.45 8.36 -3.54
C ARG A 35 5.01 7.41 -2.40
N PRO A 36 5.50 7.57 -1.16
CA PRO A 36 4.99 6.81 -0.03
C PRO A 36 3.60 7.31 0.35
N ILE A 37 2.63 6.40 0.43
CA ILE A 37 1.25 6.66 0.81
C ILE A 37 0.91 5.82 2.02
N VAL A 38 0.33 6.43 3.05
CA VAL A 38 0.01 5.74 4.29
C VAL A 38 -1.46 5.94 4.63
N LEU A 39 -2.17 4.83 4.82
CA LEU A 39 -3.53 4.84 5.35
C LEU A 39 -3.47 4.85 6.88
N ASP A 40 -3.81 5.99 7.47
CA ASP A 40 -3.73 6.24 8.91
C ASP A 40 -4.93 7.06 9.38
N SER A 41 -6.02 6.39 9.72
CA SER A 41 -7.27 7.04 10.12
C SER A 41 -7.14 7.99 11.31
N ARG A 42 -6.11 7.83 12.16
CA ARG A 42 -5.95 8.56 13.43
C ARG A 42 -4.64 9.33 13.54
N LEU A 43 -3.88 9.49 12.45
CA LEU A 43 -2.62 10.25 12.42
C LEU A 43 -1.58 9.77 13.46
N ARG A 44 -1.45 8.45 13.61
CA ARG A 44 -0.47 7.78 14.48
C ARG A 44 0.95 7.75 13.91
N MET A 45 1.16 8.14 12.65
CA MET A 45 2.48 8.18 12.02
C MET A 45 3.51 8.91 12.90
N PRO A 46 4.62 8.26 13.28
CA PRO A 46 5.69 8.91 14.05
C PRO A 46 6.36 10.02 13.24
N LEU A 47 6.60 11.18 13.86
CA LEU A 47 7.26 12.33 13.22
C LEU A 47 8.71 12.05 12.82
N ASP A 48 9.30 11.01 13.39
CA ASP A 48 10.70 10.65 13.20
C ASP A 48 10.89 9.40 12.31
N CYS A 49 9.82 8.95 11.63
CA CYS A 49 9.90 7.80 10.73
C CYS A 49 10.80 8.07 9.50
N LYS A 50 11.30 7.00 8.88
CA LYS A 50 12.20 7.08 7.71
C LYS A 50 11.54 7.81 6.53
N LEU A 51 10.22 7.73 6.38
CA LEU A 51 9.50 8.40 5.28
C LEU A 51 9.67 9.92 5.35
N ILE A 52 9.50 10.50 6.55
CA ILE A 52 9.69 11.94 6.80
C ILE A 52 11.16 12.32 6.67
N ARG A 53 12.06 11.56 7.32
CA ARG A 53 13.51 11.82 7.26
C ARG A 53 14.07 11.79 5.84
N ASN A 54 13.64 10.81 5.03
CA ASN A 54 14.08 10.70 3.64
C ASN A 54 13.60 11.88 2.79
N HIS A 55 12.37 12.34 3.01
CA HIS A 55 11.87 13.53 2.32
C HIS A 55 12.66 14.79 2.71
N ALA A 56 12.86 15.01 4.01
CA ALA A 56 13.64 16.15 4.53
C ALA A 56 15.09 16.14 4.03
N ALA A 57 15.69 14.96 3.87
CA ALA A 57 17.03 14.79 3.31
C ALA A 57 17.09 14.87 1.77
N GLY A 58 15.96 15.04 1.09
CA GLY A 58 15.91 15.05 -0.37
C GLY A 58 16.27 13.70 -1.02
N THR A 59 16.08 12.59 -0.31
CA THR A 59 16.35 11.22 -0.80
C THR A 59 15.07 10.40 -0.99
N GLY A 60 13.91 10.99 -0.69
CA GLY A 60 12.59 10.39 -0.88
C GLY A 60 11.54 11.42 -1.29
N ARG A 61 10.44 10.94 -1.89
CA ARG A 61 9.29 11.78 -2.21
C ARG A 61 8.49 12.15 -0.96
N ARG A 62 7.79 13.29 -1.04
CA ARG A 62 6.89 13.76 0.01
C ARG A 62 5.85 12.69 0.38
N PRO A 63 5.77 12.22 1.64
CA PRO A 63 4.75 11.28 2.06
C PRO A 63 3.35 11.86 1.93
N LEU A 64 2.39 11.00 1.60
CA LEU A 64 0.96 11.29 1.63
C LEU A 64 0.32 10.45 2.73
N VAL A 65 -0.44 11.09 3.62
CA VAL A 65 -1.25 10.41 4.63
C VAL A 65 -2.72 10.63 4.32
N LEU A 66 -3.46 9.53 4.22
CA LEU A 66 -4.91 9.52 4.10
C LEU A 66 -5.50 9.22 5.47
N THR A 67 -6.33 10.12 5.98
CA THR A 67 -6.83 10.08 7.36
C THR A 67 -8.34 10.32 7.43
N SER A 68 -8.94 9.99 8.57
CA SER A 68 -10.34 10.32 8.86
C SER A 68 -10.56 11.84 8.85
N SER A 69 -11.72 12.25 8.37
CA SER A 69 -12.27 13.60 8.54
C SER A 69 -12.36 14.05 10.00
N THR A 70 -12.45 13.10 10.93
CA THR A 70 -12.55 13.35 12.38
C THR A 70 -11.20 13.29 13.10
N ALA A 71 -10.10 13.07 12.38
CA ALA A 71 -8.77 13.01 12.97
C ALA A 71 -8.32 14.35 13.58
N SER A 72 -7.46 14.28 14.59
CA SER A 72 -6.95 15.44 15.34
C SER A 72 -6.32 16.50 14.44
N SER A 73 -6.81 17.74 14.56
CA SER A 73 -6.25 18.92 13.89
C SER A 73 -4.80 19.18 14.28
N ASP A 74 -4.47 18.98 15.56
CA ASP A 74 -3.12 19.25 16.08
C ASP A 74 -2.12 18.24 15.53
N ARG A 75 -2.49 16.95 15.49
CA ARG A 75 -1.65 15.91 14.87
C ARG A 75 -1.48 16.13 13.38
N ARG A 76 -2.53 16.60 12.70
CA ARG A 76 -2.45 16.98 11.29
C ARG A 76 -1.44 18.10 11.07
N ALA A 77 -1.54 19.19 11.84
CA ALA A 77 -0.63 20.32 11.74
C ALA A 77 0.83 19.90 11.98
N GLN A 78 1.09 19.06 13.00
CA GLN A 78 2.43 18.53 13.27
C GLN A 78 3.01 17.71 12.10
N LEU A 79 2.19 16.87 11.46
CA LEU A 79 2.63 16.09 10.31
C LEU A 79 2.86 16.98 9.08
N GLU A 80 1.98 17.94 8.83
CA GLU A 80 2.11 18.90 7.74
C GLU A 80 3.37 19.77 7.89
N GLU A 81 3.67 20.24 9.11
CA GLU A 81 4.91 20.96 9.44
C GLU A 81 6.15 20.10 9.26
N ALA A 82 6.07 18.79 9.57
CA ALA A 82 7.12 17.82 9.30
C ALA A 82 7.28 17.47 7.80
N GLY A 83 6.52 18.10 6.90
CA GLY A 83 6.63 17.91 5.46
C GLY A 83 5.74 16.80 4.90
N VAL A 84 4.78 16.27 5.66
CA VAL A 84 3.80 15.31 5.15
C VAL A 84 2.66 16.05 4.45
N GLU A 85 2.11 15.47 3.38
CA GLU A 85 0.82 15.92 2.84
C GLU A 85 -0.29 15.11 3.50
N VAL A 86 -1.26 15.75 4.12
CA VAL A 86 -2.37 15.08 4.81
C VAL A 86 -3.67 15.36 4.07
N VAL A 87 -4.37 14.30 3.66
CA VAL A 87 -5.67 14.37 3.01
C VAL A 87 -6.70 13.70 3.90
N GLN A 88 -7.72 14.46 4.28
CA GLN A 88 -8.85 13.97 5.06
C GLN A 88 -9.91 13.38 4.12
N LEU A 89 -10.41 12.20 4.46
CA LEU A 89 -11.46 11.51 3.73
C LEU A 89 -12.68 11.27 4.63
N PRO A 90 -13.90 11.25 4.06
CA PRO A 90 -15.03 10.67 4.76
C PRO A 90 -14.74 9.19 5.06
N ASP A 91 -14.96 8.81 6.30
CA ASP A 91 -14.76 7.45 6.80
C ASP A 91 -16.06 6.90 7.38
N ASN A 92 -16.17 5.58 7.35
CA ASN A 92 -17.26 4.88 8.00
C ASN A 92 -16.95 4.79 9.50
N ALA A 93 -17.60 5.64 10.30
CA ALA A 93 -17.37 5.74 11.75
C ALA A 93 -17.56 4.42 12.52
N GLN A 94 -18.33 3.46 11.98
CA GLN A 94 -18.54 2.15 12.61
C GLN A 94 -17.39 1.17 12.33
N THR A 95 -16.69 1.32 11.21
CA THR A 95 -15.68 0.35 10.75
C THR A 95 -14.27 0.95 10.66
N ASP A 96 -14.12 2.26 10.90
CA ASP A 96 -12.86 3.00 10.77
C ASP A 96 -12.21 2.79 9.38
N SER A 97 -13.06 2.56 8.36
CA SER A 97 -12.67 2.19 7.01
C SER A 97 -13.05 3.28 6.00
N PHE A 98 -12.30 3.33 4.91
CA PHE A 98 -12.52 4.27 3.82
C PHE A 98 -13.16 3.57 2.63
N ASP A 99 -14.01 4.28 1.90
CA ASP A 99 -14.45 3.84 0.59
C ASP A 99 -13.25 3.82 -0.38
N TRP A 100 -12.91 2.65 -0.90
CA TRP A 100 -11.77 2.46 -1.79
C TRP A 100 -11.87 3.28 -3.06
N THR A 101 -13.07 3.49 -3.60
CA THR A 101 -13.25 4.28 -4.82
C THR A 101 -12.87 5.75 -4.58
N THR A 102 -13.39 6.33 -3.51
CA THR A 102 -13.08 7.70 -3.07
C THR A 102 -11.59 7.84 -2.75
N LEU A 103 -11.04 6.89 -2.00
CA LEU A 103 -9.63 6.84 -1.64
C LEU A 103 -8.72 6.84 -2.88
N LEU A 104 -8.99 5.97 -3.85
CA LEU A 104 -8.20 5.87 -5.08
C LEU A 104 -8.34 7.12 -5.96
N GLN A 105 -9.52 7.73 -6.02
CA GLN A 105 -9.73 9.01 -6.72
C GLN A 105 -8.88 10.13 -6.12
N GLN A 106 -8.82 10.22 -4.79
CA GLN A 106 -8.01 11.22 -4.10
C GLN A 106 -6.51 11.01 -4.35
N ILE A 107 -6.05 9.76 -4.31
CA ILE A 107 -4.66 9.43 -4.68
C ILE A 107 -4.35 9.86 -6.12
N ARG A 108 -5.27 9.61 -7.06
CA ARG A 108 -5.11 10.00 -8.46
C ARG A 108 -4.97 11.52 -8.62
N HIS A 109 -5.70 12.31 -7.85
CA HIS A 109 -5.57 13.78 -7.84
C HIS A 109 -4.19 14.27 -7.39
N THR A 110 -3.44 13.45 -6.65
CA THR A 110 -2.04 13.75 -6.29
C THR A 110 -1.02 13.39 -7.38
N GLY A 111 -1.49 12.96 -8.56
CA GLY A 111 -0.66 12.63 -9.72
C GLY A 111 -0.20 11.16 -9.79
N VAL A 112 -0.62 10.31 -8.86
CA VAL A 112 -0.31 8.88 -8.86
C VAL A 112 -1.26 8.15 -9.83
N GLN A 113 -0.73 7.56 -10.91
CA GLN A 113 -1.54 6.81 -11.88
C GLN A 113 -1.45 5.30 -11.65
N ARG A 114 -0.30 4.81 -11.17
CA ARG A 114 -0.07 3.40 -10.84
C ARG A 114 0.31 3.28 -9.37
N LEU A 115 -0.54 2.58 -8.62
CA LEU A 115 -0.37 2.37 -7.18
C LEU A 115 -0.04 0.91 -6.90
N MET A 116 0.99 0.67 -6.10
CA MET A 116 1.25 -0.64 -5.51
C MET A 116 0.75 -0.64 -4.06
N VAL A 117 -0.01 -1.65 -3.67
CA VAL A 117 -0.44 -1.87 -2.28
C VAL A 117 0.27 -3.12 -1.77
N GLU A 118 1.15 -2.98 -0.77
CA GLU A 118 2.02 -4.08 -0.32
C GLU A 118 1.94 -4.38 1.19
N GLY A 119 1.54 -3.40 2.00
CA GLY A 119 1.69 -3.48 3.46
C GLY A 119 0.37 -3.34 4.23
N GLY A 120 0.19 -4.21 5.22
CA GLY A 120 -0.91 -4.19 6.17
C GLY A 120 -2.02 -5.17 5.78
N ALA A 121 -2.13 -6.28 6.53
CA ALA A 121 -3.12 -7.32 6.27
C ALA A 121 -4.55 -6.79 6.15
N ALA A 122 -4.96 -5.88 7.04
CA ALA A 122 -6.28 -5.25 7.00
C ALA A 122 -6.51 -4.40 5.72
N VAL A 123 -5.48 -3.71 5.22
CA VAL A 123 -5.57 -2.91 3.99
C VAL A 123 -5.73 -3.85 2.80
N ILE A 124 -4.85 -4.85 2.69
CA ILE A 124 -4.89 -5.86 1.63
C ILE A 124 -6.24 -6.59 1.64
N ASP A 125 -6.71 -7.03 2.81
CA ASP A 125 -8.00 -7.70 2.97
C ASP A 125 -9.15 -6.83 2.46
N SER A 126 -9.21 -5.57 2.91
CA SER A 126 -10.30 -4.67 2.52
C SER A 126 -10.33 -4.41 1.01
N LEU A 127 -9.15 -4.34 0.36
CA LEU A 127 -9.05 -4.16 -1.09
C LEU A 127 -9.42 -5.44 -1.85
N MET A 128 -9.01 -6.61 -1.34
CA MET A 128 -9.33 -7.91 -1.92
C MET A 128 -10.84 -8.22 -1.90
N GLN A 129 -11.61 -7.61 -1.00
CA GLN A 129 -13.09 -7.65 -1.05
C GLN A 129 -13.68 -6.85 -2.22
N GLN A 130 -12.87 -6.05 -2.93
CA GLN A 130 -13.28 -5.22 -4.06
C GLN A 130 -12.47 -5.58 -5.33
N PRO A 131 -12.59 -6.82 -5.83
CA PRO A 131 -11.72 -7.34 -6.90
C PRO A 131 -11.75 -6.51 -8.19
N ARG A 132 -12.86 -5.79 -8.44
CA ARG A 132 -13.00 -4.89 -9.61
C ARG A 132 -12.06 -3.69 -9.59
N LEU A 133 -11.48 -3.34 -8.44
CA LEU A 133 -10.56 -2.22 -8.25
C LEU A 133 -9.08 -2.62 -8.38
N ILE A 134 -8.79 -3.92 -8.57
CA ILE A 134 -7.43 -4.45 -8.66
C ILE A 134 -7.16 -4.86 -10.10
N ASP A 135 -6.16 -4.22 -10.71
CA ASP A 135 -5.76 -4.52 -12.08
C ASP A 135 -4.75 -5.68 -12.16
N ALA A 136 -3.89 -5.83 -11.15
CA ALA A 136 -2.93 -6.92 -11.05
C ALA A 136 -2.76 -7.37 -9.59
N LEU A 137 -2.58 -8.68 -9.41
CA LEU A 137 -2.27 -9.32 -8.13
C LEU A 137 -0.97 -10.09 -8.27
N ILE A 138 0.01 -9.82 -7.41
CA ILE A 138 1.31 -10.51 -7.40
C ILE A 138 1.48 -11.14 -6.02
N VAL A 139 1.55 -12.47 -5.97
CA VAL A 139 1.67 -13.22 -4.71
C VAL A 139 2.98 -13.96 -4.72
N THR A 140 3.76 -13.79 -3.64
CA THR A 140 4.96 -14.58 -3.37
C THR A 140 4.62 -15.67 -2.36
N ILE A 141 4.88 -16.92 -2.71
CA ILE A 141 4.58 -18.12 -1.93
C ILE A 141 5.91 -18.75 -1.52
N ALA A 142 6.23 -18.69 -0.23
CA ALA A 142 7.40 -19.34 0.34
C ALA A 142 7.04 -20.75 0.85
N PRO A 143 7.90 -21.76 0.68
CA PRO A 143 7.65 -23.13 1.13
C PRO A 143 7.92 -23.30 2.63
N VAL A 144 7.27 -22.47 3.47
CA VAL A 144 7.44 -22.43 4.93
C VAL A 144 6.10 -22.50 5.65
N VAL A 145 6.09 -23.12 6.83
CA VAL A 145 4.91 -23.18 7.70
C VAL A 145 5.11 -22.19 8.84
N VAL A 146 4.23 -21.19 8.94
CA VAL A 146 4.34 -20.10 9.93
C VAL A 146 3.74 -20.47 11.29
N GLY A 147 2.87 -21.50 11.35
CA GLY A 147 2.18 -21.92 12.58
C GLY A 147 0.92 -21.08 12.88
N ALA A 148 0.25 -21.38 13.98
CA ALA A 148 -1.06 -20.80 14.33
C ALA A 148 -1.00 -19.31 14.71
N ASP A 149 0.13 -18.85 15.24
CA ASP A 149 0.36 -17.45 15.62
C ASP A 149 0.78 -16.56 14.43
N GLY A 150 0.78 -17.11 13.22
CA GLY A 150 1.06 -16.37 12.00
C GLY A 150 0.06 -15.24 11.77
N PHE A 151 0.56 -14.04 11.51
CA PHE A 151 -0.27 -12.91 11.13
C PHE A 151 -0.48 -12.90 9.62
N GLY A 152 -1.73 -12.85 9.17
CA GLY A 152 -2.08 -12.94 7.75
C GLY A 152 -3.34 -12.16 7.40
N PHE A 153 -3.70 -12.23 6.14
CA PHE A 153 -4.94 -11.68 5.60
C PHE A 153 -5.95 -12.83 5.41
N THR A 154 -7.24 -12.53 5.49
CA THR A 154 -8.35 -13.49 5.51
C THR A 154 -9.01 -13.69 4.14
N ALA A 155 -8.79 -12.77 3.20
CA ALA A 155 -9.35 -12.85 1.86
C ALA A 155 -8.85 -14.10 1.12
N LYS A 156 -9.75 -14.72 0.35
CA LYS A 156 -9.39 -15.88 -0.48
C LYS A 156 -8.59 -15.40 -1.69
N LEU A 157 -7.45 -16.03 -1.93
CA LEU A 157 -6.71 -15.86 -3.18
C LEU A 157 -7.45 -16.53 -4.35
N PRO A 158 -7.30 -16.01 -5.58
CA PRO A 158 -7.81 -16.68 -6.77
C PRO A 158 -7.19 -18.07 -6.91
N ASP A 159 -7.97 -19.03 -7.40
CA ASP A 159 -7.45 -20.38 -7.69
C ASP A 159 -6.49 -20.30 -8.89
N ALA A 160 -5.19 -20.44 -8.65
CA ALA A 160 -4.16 -20.46 -9.69
C ALA A 160 -4.28 -21.65 -10.66
N SER A 161 -4.98 -22.72 -10.26
CA SER A 161 -5.07 -23.98 -11.03
C SER A 161 -6.26 -24.02 -11.99
N LYS A 162 -7.21 -23.11 -11.83
CA LYS A 162 -8.43 -23.06 -12.66
C LYS A 162 -8.44 -21.76 -13.43
N ALA A 163 -8.62 -21.87 -14.75
CA ALA A 163 -9.11 -20.76 -15.57
C ALA A 163 -10.59 -20.52 -15.22
N ASP A 164 -10.87 -20.09 -14.00
CA ASP A 164 -12.24 -19.86 -13.57
C ASP A 164 -12.76 -18.61 -14.26
N ALA A 165 -13.64 -18.82 -15.25
CA ALA A 165 -14.26 -17.75 -16.04
C ALA A 165 -15.14 -16.81 -15.20
N SER A 166 -15.42 -17.15 -13.93
CA SER A 166 -16.13 -16.30 -12.98
C SER A 166 -15.23 -15.32 -12.21
N THR A 167 -13.90 -15.46 -12.30
CA THR A 167 -12.96 -14.56 -11.62
C THR A 167 -12.64 -13.35 -12.49
N ALA A 168 -12.50 -12.17 -11.86
CA ALA A 168 -12.14 -10.92 -12.54
C ALA A 168 -10.72 -10.92 -13.13
N TRP A 169 -9.96 -12.00 -12.95
CA TRP A 169 -8.53 -12.08 -13.26
C TRP A 169 -8.17 -13.35 -14.04
N ALA A 170 -7.02 -13.34 -14.69
CA ALA A 170 -6.39 -14.47 -15.35
C ALA A 170 -4.93 -14.56 -14.91
N VAL A 171 -4.40 -15.78 -14.76
CA VAL A 171 -2.96 -15.97 -14.49
C VAL A 171 -2.18 -15.45 -15.68
N SER A 172 -1.34 -14.44 -15.47
CA SER A 172 -0.48 -13.87 -16.51
C SER A 172 0.92 -14.48 -16.50
N SER A 173 1.45 -14.84 -15.32
CA SER A 173 2.74 -15.52 -15.22
C SER A 173 2.92 -16.31 -13.92
N ARG A 174 3.85 -17.25 -13.95
CA ARG A 174 4.31 -18.04 -12.81
C ARG A 174 5.82 -18.24 -12.95
N ALA A 175 6.58 -17.93 -11.91
CA ALA A 175 8.03 -18.04 -11.93
C ALA A 175 8.60 -18.42 -10.56
N ALA A 176 9.69 -19.20 -10.56
CA ALA A 176 10.44 -19.53 -9.35
C ALA A 176 11.52 -18.47 -9.09
N PHE A 177 11.63 -18.04 -7.84
CA PHE A 177 12.68 -17.14 -7.34
C PHE A 177 13.37 -17.81 -6.15
N GLY A 178 14.45 -18.55 -6.43
CA GLY A 178 15.08 -19.39 -5.43
C GLY A 178 14.13 -20.52 -5.00
N LYS A 179 13.76 -20.54 -3.73
CA LYS A 179 12.78 -21.50 -3.17
C LYS A 179 11.35 -20.99 -3.24
N ASP A 180 11.16 -19.70 -3.48
CA ASP A 180 9.86 -19.06 -3.49
C ASP A 180 9.26 -19.13 -4.89
N GLU A 181 7.94 -19.08 -4.94
CA GLU A 181 7.19 -18.99 -6.17
C GLU A 181 6.46 -17.66 -6.23
N VAL A 182 6.52 -17.00 -7.39
CA VAL A 182 5.73 -15.80 -7.66
C VAL A 182 4.67 -16.13 -8.70
N VAL A 183 3.41 -15.88 -8.35
CA VAL A 183 2.28 -15.99 -9.27
C VAL A 183 1.71 -14.60 -9.49
N ALA A 184 1.53 -14.24 -10.76
CA ALA A 184 0.90 -12.99 -11.15
C ALA A 184 -0.44 -13.26 -11.85
N TRP A 185 -1.44 -12.49 -11.45
CA TRP A 185 -2.73 -12.42 -12.13
C TRP A 185 -2.96 -11.01 -12.63
N GLU A 186 -3.60 -10.89 -13.79
CA GLU A 186 -4.03 -9.64 -14.39
C GLU A 186 -5.53 -9.65 -14.62
N LYS A 187 -6.14 -8.48 -14.55
CA LYS A 187 -7.57 -8.29 -14.82
C LYS A 187 -7.89 -8.61 -16.27
N ARG A 188 -9.02 -9.29 -16.47
CA ARG A 188 -9.55 -9.60 -17.81
C ARG A 188 -10.17 -8.38 -18.49
#